data_AF-A0A812U1I9-F1
#
_entry.id   AF-A0A812U1I9-F1
#
_cell.length_a   1.000
_cell.length_b   1.000
_cell.length_c   1.000
_cell.angle_alpha   90.00
_cell.angle_beta   90.00
_cell.angle_gamma   90.00
#
_symmetry.space_group_name_H-M   'P 1'
#
loop_
_entity.id
_entity.type
_entity.pdbx_description
1 polymer ?
#
loop_
_entity_poly.entity_id
_entity_poly.type
_entity_poly.pdbx_seq_one_letter_code
_entity_poly.pdbx_strand_id
1 'polypeptide(L)'
;MGRTRTRLLKRRQLPKAQTWILLQGLGFASARSGAAVLANTLLGGSGLLGVPHAFATAGYGLGLALLVVFGTCSALGCHLLQCSARRIGEAPCSFYSVSNAVAPRWTWLIDGAVMVKCFGVATSYLIIVGDLGPPALEMLGLQVHRWEVICLGFCVAASLACLRNLSGLKFTAVLSLAIVIWTTVLIALYVIRPSKDFNPCGHSSDEDLPCNGADFEPIVTDHPLALGKAQE
;
A
#
# COMPACT_ATOMS: atom_id res chain seq x y z
N MET A 1 12.56 -58.89 39.98
CA MET A 1 11.31 -58.53 39.30
C MET A 1 11.05 -57.05 39.58
N GLY A 2 11.14 -56.17 38.58
CA GLY A 2 10.97 -54.72 38.76
C GLY A 2 11.93 -53.89 37.92
N ARG A 3 11.73 -53.85 36.58
CA ARG A 3 12.47 -52.96 35.68
C ARG A 3 11.66 -51.67 35.43
N THR A 4 12.16 -50.63 36.06
CA THR A 4 12.00 -49.18 35.86
C THR A 4 11.43 -48.74 34.51
N ARG A 5 10.26 -48.08 34.52
CA ARG A 5 9.72 -47.33 33.37
C ARG A 5 10.24 -45.89 33.39
N THR A 6 11.41 -45.67 32.83
CA THR A 6 11.87 -44.35 32.38
C THR A 6 11.52 -44.22 30.89
N ARG A 7 10.30 -43.79 30.58
CA ARG A 7 9.92 -43.41 29.21
C ARG A 7 10.58 -42.07 28.90
N LEU A 8 11.82 -42.17 28.44
CA LEU A 8 12.57 -41.12 27.79
C LEU A 8 11.71 -40.52 26.67
N LEU A 9 11.55 -39.19 26.75
CA LEU A 9 11.07 -38.32 25.70
C LEU A 9 11.92 -38.56 24.44
N LYS A 10 11.44 -39.47 23.60
CA LYS A 10 11.99 -39.74 22.27
C LYS A 10 11.76 -38.47 21.45
N ARG A 11 12.75 -37.57 21.44
CA ARG A 11 12.90 -36.53 20.41
C ARG A 11 12.70 -37.24 19.06
N ARG A 12 11.54 -37.04 18.43
CA ARG A 12 11.35 -37.38 17.02
C ARG A 12 12.34 -36.50 16.26
N GLN A 13 13.51 -37.04 15.94
CA GLN A 13 14.38 -36.46 14.93
C GLN A 13 13.60 -36.53 13.63
N LEU A 14 13.08 -35.39 13.20
CA LEU A 14 12.54 -35.22 11.85
C LEU A 14 13.69 -35.47 10.86
N PRO A 15 13.47 -36.26 9.80
CA PRO A 15 14.51 -36.57 8.81
C PRO A 15 15.08 -35.27 8.21
N LYS A 16 16.41 -35.21 8.01
CA LYS A 16 17.12 -34.03 7.50
C LYS A 16 16.48 -33.44 6.23
N ALA A 17 15.89 -34.28 5.37
CA ALA A 17 15.16 -33.85 4.17
C ALA A 17 13.89 -33.03 4.48
N GLN A 18 13.14 -33.38 5.53
CA GLN A 18 11.98 -32.58 5.97
C GLN A 18 12.40 -31.27 6.64
N THR A 19 13.56 -31.24 7.30
CA THR A 19 14.12 -30.00 7.85
C THR A 19 14.53 -29.03 6.75
N TRP A 20 15.09 -29.53 5.64
CA TRP A 20 15.38 -28.72 4.45
C TRP A 20 14.12 -28.18 3.77
N ILE A 21 13.02 -28.95 3.71
CA ILE A 21 11.73 -28.49 3.15
C ILE A 21 11.08 -27.43 4.06
N LEU A 22 11.14 -27.61 5.38
CA LEU A 22 10.69 -26.59 6.35
C LEU A 22 11.56 -25.32 6.32
N LEU A 23 12.86 -25.45 6.03
CA LEU A 23 13.78 -24.33 5.88
C LEU A 23 13.64 -23.60 4.54
N GLN A 24 13.28 -24.28 3.46
CA GLN A 24 13.02 -23.65 2.15
C GLN A 24 11.75 -22.80 2.14
N GLY A 25 10.84 -23.06 3.09
CA GLY A 25 9.64 -22.29 3.34
C GLY A 25 9.81 -20.95 4.04
N LEU A 26 10.83 -20.86 4.92
CA LEU A 26 11.29 -19.60 5.47
C LEU A 26 12.18 -18.94 4.43
N GLY A 27 11.61 -18.17 3.52
CA GLY A 27 12.40 -17.26 2.71
C GLY A 27 13.25 -16.40 3.65
N PHE A 28 14.57 -16.61 3.68
CA PHE A 28 15.56 -15.77 4.38
C PHE A 28 15.70 -14.42 3.67
N ALA A 29 14.58 -13.76 3.38
CA ALA A 29 14.58 -12.37 2.97
C ALA A 29 14.92 -11.54 4.21
N SER A 30 15.93 -10.68 4.11
CA SER A 30 16.26 -9.73 5.17
C SER A 30 15.01 -8.90 5.48
N ALA A 31 14.67 -8.72 6.76
CA ALA A 31 13.53 -7.90 7.19
C ALA A 31 13.51 -6.51 6.51
N ARG A 32 14.70 -5.97 6.20
CA ARG A 32 14.89 -4.71 5.47
C ARG A 32 14.36 -4.78 4.03
N SER A 33 14.61 -5.87 3.32
CA SER A 33 14.11 -6.08 1.96
C SER A 33 12.59 -6.27 1.93
N GLY A 34 12.02 -6.97 2.91
CA GLY A 34 10.58 -7.08 3.08
C GLY A 34 9.94 -5.72 3.37
N ALA A 35 10.53 -4.94 4.29
CA ALA A 35 10.07 -3.59 4.61
C ALA A 35 10.11 -2.66 3.38
N ALA A 36 11.16 -2.72 2.56
CA ALA A 36 11.25 -1.92 1.33
C ALA A 36 10.14 -2.28 0.32
N VAL A 37 9.84 -3.57 0.15
CA VAL A 37 8.75 -4.00 -0.76
C VAL A 37 7.39 -3.58 -0.21
N LEU A 38 7.15 -3.72 1.10
CA LEU A 38 5.93 -3.24 1.74
C LEU A 38 5.78 -1.73 1.63
N ALA A 39 6.87 -0.99 1.86
CA ALA A 39 6.89 0.47 1.73
C ALA A 39 6.58 0.92 0.31
N ASN A 40 7.12 0.24 -0.71
CA ASN A 40 6.78 0.50 -2.12
C ASN A 40 5.28 0.35 -2.38
N THR A 41 4.63 -0.69 -1.84
CA THR A 41 3.19 -0.87 -2.02
C THR A 41 2.36 0.19 -1.30
N LEU A 42 2.79 0.66 -0.12
CA LEU A 42 2.08 1.68 0.66
C LEU A 42 2.29 3.10 0.12
N LEU A 43 3.54 3.45 -0.19
CA LEU A 43 3.95 4.80 -0.59
C LEU A 43 3.85 5.03 -2.09
N GLY A 44 4.13 4.00 -2.90
CA GLY A 44 3.98 4.05 -4.35
C GLY A 44 2.53 3.89 -4.82
N GLY A 45 1.57 3.81 -3.90
CA GLY A 45 0.14 3.69 -4.16
C GLY A 45 -0.55 5.02 -4.41
N SER A 46 -1.69 4.96 -5.10
CA SER A 46 -2.65 6.06 -5.24
C SER A 46 -3.08 6.65 -3.89
N GLY A 47 -3.05 5.85 -2.83
CA GLY A 47 -3.50 6.25 -1.50
C GLY A 47 -2.76 7.46 -0.93
N LEU A 48 -1.46 7.65 -1.23
CA LEU A 48 -0.69 8.78 -0.73
C LEU A 48 -1.17 10.12 -1.33
N LEU A 49 -1.65 10.11 -2.58
CA LEU A 49 -2.18 11.30 -3.25
C LEU A 49 -3.50 11.80 -2.63
N GLY A 50 -4.26 10.91 -1.98
CA GLY A 50 -5.47 11.27 -1.26
C GLY A 50 -5.24 11.80 0.16
N VAL A 51 -4.05 11.64 0.72
CA VAL A 51 -3.74 12.05 2.09
C VAL A 51 -3.90 13.58 2.29
N PRO A 52 -3.33 14.45 1.43
CA PRO A 52 -3.51 15.90 1.58
C PRO A 52 -4.99 16.32 1.58
N HIS A 53 -5.79 15.72 0.70
CA HIS A 53 -7.22 15.99 0.62
C HIS A 53 -7.99 15.51 1.86
N ALA A 54 -7.62 14.36 2.42
CA ALA A 54 -8.17 13.87 3.68
C ALA A 54 -7.83 14.81 4.85
N PHE A 55 -6.63 15.36 4.90
CA PHE A 55 -6.25 16.35 5.91
C PHE A 55 -6.96 17.70 5.73
N ALA A 56 -7.19 18.12 4.48
CA ALA A 56 -7.94 19.35 4.19
C ALA A 56 -9.41 19.25 4.66
N THR A 57 -10.04 18.08 4.52
CA THR A 57 -11.45 17.87 4.88
C THR A 57 -11.65 17.49 6.35
N ALA A 58 -10.76 16.70 6.95
CA ALA A 58 -10.87 16.26 8.35
C ALA A 58 -10.23 17.25 9.34
N GLY A 59 -9.37 18.16 8.87
CA GLY A 59 -8.52 19.01 9.71
C GLY A 59 -7.35 18.24 10.34
N TYR A 60 -6.34 18.99 10.80
CA TYR A 60 -5.08 18.42 11.29
C TYR A 60 -5.24 17.53 12.54
N GLY A 61 -6.08 17.94 13.49
CA GLY A 61 -6.27 17.20 14.75
C GLY A 61 -6.92 15.83 14.54
N LEU A 62 -8.09 15.81 13.88
CA LEU A 62 -8.80 14.57 13.57
C LEU A 62 -8.03 13.72 12.55
N GLY A 63 -7.43 14.35 11.53
CA GLY A 63 -6.59 13.67 10.54
C GLY A 63 -5.41 12.92 11.17
N LEU A 64 -4.69 13.55 12.11
CA LEU A 64 -3.58 12.91 12.82
C LEU A 64 -4.08 11.77 13.73
N ALA A 65 -5.18 11.98 14.46
CA ALA A 65 -5.78 10.95 15.31
C ALA A 65 -6.19 9.71 14.48
N LEU A 66 -6.88 9.92 13.36
CA LEU A 66 -7.28 8.84 12.45
C LEU A 66 -6.05 8.13 11.85
N LEU A 67 -5.00 8.87 11.47
CA LEU A 67 -3.77 8.28 10.95
C LEU A 67 -3.12 7.32 11.96
N VAL A 68 -3.05 7.72 13.24
CA VAL A 68 -2.51 6.88 14.32
C VAL A 68 -3.40 5.66 14.59
N VAL A 69 -4.72 5.83 14.61
CA VAL A 69 -5.68 4.73 14.82
C VAL A 69 -5.60 3.71 13.67
N PHE A 70 -5.62 4.15 12.42
CA PHE A 70 -5.51 3.24 11.28
C PHE A 70 -4.11 2.59 11.19
N GLY A 71 -3.05 3.33 11.52
CA GLY A 71 -1.69 2.79 11.58
C GLY A 71 -1.54 1.68 12.62
N THR A 72 -2.05 1.89 13.84
CA THR A 72 -2.04 0.87 14.90
C THR A 72 -2.93 -0.32 14.57
N CYS A 73 -4.11 -0.10 13.99
CA CYS A 73 -4.99 -1.16 13.50
C CYS A 73 -4.31 -2.00 12.40
N SER A 74 -3.59 -1.36 11.47
CA SER A 74 -2.83 -2.06 10.42
C SER A 74 -1.68 -2.87 11.00
N ALA A 75 -0.94 -2.31 11.97
CA ALA A 75 0.15 -3.03 12.65
C ALA A 75 -0.36 -4.26 13.41
N LEU A 76 -1.49 -4.12 14.12
CA LEU A 76 -2.16 -5.22 14.80
C LEU A 76 -2.62 -6.31 13.82
N GLY A 77 -3.22 -5.91 12.69
CA GLY A 77 -3.62 -6.84 11.62
C GLY A 77 -2.43 -7.64 11.06
N CYS A 78 -1.33 -6.96 10.73
CA CYS A 78 -0.10 -7.62 10.28
C CYS A 78 0.49 -8.56 11.35
N HIS A 79 0.47 -8.16 12.62
CA HIS A 79 0.95 -8.99 13.72
C HIS A 79 0.13 -10.27 13.88
N LEU A 80 -1.22 -10.14 13.90
CA LEU A 80 -2.12 -11.28 13.97
C LEU A 80 -1.94 -12.24 12.79
N LEU A 81 -1.80 -11.70 11.58
CA LEU A 81 -1.56 -12.50 10.38
C LEU A 81 -0.25 -13.30 10.49
N GLN A 82 0.83 -12.66 10.95
CA GLN A 82 2.12 -13.33 11.13
C GLN A 82 2.06 -14.41 12.22
N CYS A 83 1.31 -14.19 13.31
CA CYS A 83 1.08 -15.20 14.32
C CYS A 83 0.33 -16.42 13.76
N SER A 84 -0.71 -16.20 12.94
CA SER A 84 -1.47 -17.27 12.29
C SER A 84 -0.61 -18.07 11.31
N ALA A 85 0.18 -17.40 10.46
CA ALA A 85 1.11 -18.05 9.54
C ALA A 85 2.14 -18.93 10.27
N ARG A 86 2.68 -18.45 11.40
CA ARG A 86 3.63 -19.22 12.23
C ARG A 86 3.00 -20.46 12.87
N ARG A 87 1.70 -20.43 13.19
CA ARG A 87 1.00 -21.57 13.81
C ARG A 87 0.74 -22.72 12.84
N ILE A 88 0.56 -22.43 11.55
CA ILE A 88 0.34 -23.47 10.53
C ILE A 88 1.67 -24.16 10.17
N GLY A 89 2.77 -23.41 10.10
CA GLY A 89 4.12 -23.99 9.92
C GLY A 89 4.37 -24.69 8.58
N GLU A 90 3.37 -24.74 7.70
CA GLU A 90 3.47 -25.27 6.34
C GLU A 90 3.84 -24.16 5.36
N ALA A 91 4.82 -24.45 4.50
CA ALA A 91 5.28 -23.54 3.47
C ALA A 91 5.25 -24.22 2.09
N PRO A 92 4.87 -23.51 1.02
CA PRO A 92 4.51 -22.10 0.96
C PRO A 92 3.19 -21.78 1.68
N CYS A 93 3.21 -20.76 2.55
CA CYS A 93 2.06 -20.35 3.33
C CYS A 93 1.31 -19.26 2.54
N SER A 94 0.10 -19.57 2.07
CA SER A 94 -0.76 -18.62 1.34
C SER A 94 -1.94 -18.20 2.21
N PHE A 95 -2.53 -17.04 1.93
CA PHE A 95 -3.76 -16.62 2.61
C PHE A 95 -4.87 -17.66 2.49
N TYR A 96 -4.91 -18.40 1.37
CA TYR A 96 -5.82 -19.52 1.17
C TYR A 96 -5.54 -20.69 2.14
N SER A 97 -4.28 -21.11 2.30
CA SER A 97 -3.97 -22.20 3.24
C SER A 97 -4.27 -21.82 4.70
N VAL A 98 -4.03 -20.56 5.06
CA VAL A 98 -4.35 -20.03 6.40
C VAL A 98 -5.85 -19.97 6.65
N SER A 99 -6.62 -19.43 5.71
CA SER A 99 -8.08 -19.34 5.82
C SER A 99 -8.74 -20.73 5.81
N ASN A 100 -8.25 -21.66 4.99
CA ASN A 100 -8.76 -23.03 4.95
C ASN A 100 -8.51 -23.81 6.25
N ALA A 101 -7.39 -23.53 6.94
CA ALA A 101 -7.07 -24.16 8.22
C ALA A 101 -7.91 -23.60 9.39
N VAL A 102 -8.21 -22.29 9.39
CA VAL A 102 -8.95 -21.63 10.49
C VAL A 102 -10.46 -21.72 10.31
N ALA A 103 -10.96 -21.48 9.10
CA ALA A 103 -12.40 -21.37 8.82
C ALA A 103 -12.73 -21.88 7.40
N PRO A 104 -12.70 -23.21 7.15
CA PRO A 104 -12.86 -23.79 5.81
C PRO A 104 -14.18 -23.43 5.12
N ARG A 105 -15.23 -23.15 5.91
CA ARG A 105 -16.55 -22.76 5.39
C ARG A 105 -16.60 -21.30 4.90
N TRP A 106 -15.70 -20.43 5.37
CA TRP A 106 -15.67 -18.99 5.07
C TRP A 106 -14.51 -18.60 4.15
N THR A 107 -13.69 -19.56 3.73
CA THR A 107 -12.54 -19.38 2.84
C THR A 107 -12.90 -18.58 1.58
N TRP A 108 -14.05 -18.86 0.96
CA TRP A 108 -14.48 -18.16 -0.26
C TRP A 108 -14.77 -16.66 -0.04
N LEU A 109 -15.26 -16.27 1.14
CA LEU A 109 -15.47 -14.85 1.48
C LEU A 109 -14.14 -14.13 1.66
N ILE A 110 -13.17 -14.81 2.30
CA ILE A 110 -11.84 -14.26 2.54
C ILE A 110 -11.11 -14.07 1.20
N ASP A 111 -11.15 -15.07 0.33
CA ASP A 111 -10.56 -15.00 -0.99
C ASP A 111 -11.24 -13.94 -1.87
N GLY A 112 -12.58 -13.86 -1.80
CA GLY A 112 -13.35 -12.79 -2.46
C GLY A 112 -12.97 -11.40 -1.98
N ALA A 113 -12.79 -11.20 -0.66
CA ALA A 113 -12.35 -9.92 -0.10
C ALA A 113 -10.94 -9.52 -0.58
N VAL A 114 -10.03 -10.49 -0.69
CA VAL A 114 -8.69 -10.26 -1.27
C VAL A 114 -8.80 -9.89 -2.74
N MET A 115 -9.64 -10.57 -3.53
CA MET A 115 -9.87 -10.21 -4.93
C MET A 115 -10.38 -8.78 -5.09
N VAL A 116 -11.40 -8.37 -4.33
CA VAL A 116 -11.94 -7.00 -4.39
C VAL A 116 -10.89 -5.97 -3.99
N LYS A 117 -10.09 -6.25 -2.95
CA LYS A 117 -9.01 -5.34 -2.52
C LYS A 117 -7.95 -5.16 -3.61
N CYS A 118 -7.51 -6.25 -4.24
CA CYS A 118 -6.53 -6.22 -5.31
C CYS A 118 -7.07 -5.53 -6.56
N PHE A 119 -8.34 -5.78 -6.91
CA PHE A 119 -9.02 -5.10 -8.01
C PHE A 119 -9.05 -3.60 -7.79
N GLY A 120 -9.42 -3.14 -6.59
CA GLY A 120 -9.46 -1.71 -6.26
C GLY A 120 -8.11 -1.02 -6.45
N VAL A 121 -7.01 -1.63 -5.98
CA VAL A 121 -5.66 -1.07 -6.17
C VAL A 121 -5.29 -1.02 -7.66
N ALA A 122 -5.58 -2.08 -8.43
CA ALA A 122 -5.36 -2.09 -9.87
C ALA A 122 -6.13 -0.98 -10.58
N THR A 123 -7.43 -0.82 -10.29
CA THR A 123 -8.27 0.22 -10.88
C THR A 123 -7.76 1.63 -10.53
N SER A 124 -7.34 1.88 -9.28
CA SER A 124 -6.79 3.19 -8.91
C SER A 124 -5.52 3.54 -9.69
N TYR A 125 -4.65 2.55 -9.95
CA TYR A 125 -3.47 2.78 -10.79
C TYR A 125 -3.85 3.08 -12.25
N LEU A 126 -4.85 2.39 -12.81
CA LEU A 126 -5.32 2.69 -14.17
C LEU A 126 -5.92 4.09 -14.28
N ILE A 127 -6.64 4.56 -13.26
CA ILE A 127 -7.17 5.93 -13.22
C ILE A 127 -6.02 6.93 -13.27
N ILE A 128 -5.01 6.77 -12.41
CA ILE A 128 -3.83 7.64 -12.37
C ILE A 128 -3.10 7.65 -13.72
N VAL A 129 -2.90 6.49 -14.34
CA VAL A 129 -2.27 6.39 -15.66
C VAL A 129 -3.13 7.07 -16.74
N GLY A 130 -4.45 6.97 -16.65
CA GLY A 130 -5.37 7.65 -17.56
C GLY A 130 -5.41 9.17 -17.37
N ASP A 131 -5.18 9.67 -16.15
CA ASP A 131 -5.13 11.11 -15.84
C ASP A 131 -3.77 11.71 -16.21
N LEU A 132 -2.67 11.00 -15.97
CA LEU A 132 -1.30 11.48 -16.22
C LEU A 132 -0.79 11.18 -17.64
N GLY A 133 -1.34 10.17 -18.31
CA GLY A 133 -0.83 9.69 -19.58
C GLY A 133 -1.02 10.65 -20.75
N PRO A 134 -2.25 11.16 -21.03
CA PRO A 134 -2.47 12.11 -22.11
C PRO A 134 -1.59 13.37 -22.04
N PRO A 135 -1.50 14.10 -20.90
CA PRO A 135 -0.63 15.28 -20.82
C PRO A 135 0.86 14.92 -20.94
N ALA A 136 1.29 13.75 -20.47
CA ALA A 136 2.68 13.30 -20.65
C ALA A 136 3.02 13.01 -22.12
N LEU A 137 2.07 12.45 -22.89
CA LEU A 137 2.25 12.14 -24.31
C LEU A 137 2.11 13.38 -25.20
N GLU A 138 1.30 14.35 -24.78
CA GLU A 138 1.19 15.64 -25.46
C GLU A 138 2.53 16.40 -25.42
N MET A 139 3.27 16.34 -24.32
CA MET A 139 4.64 16.89 -24.24
C MET A 139 5.62 16.24 -25.22
N LEU A 140 5.33 15.02 -25.69
CA LEU A 140 6.10 14.30 -26.70
C LEU A 140 5.56 14.53 -28.14
N GLY A 141 4.49 15.31 -28.30
CA GLY A 141 3.84 15.59 -29.59
C GLY A 141 2.85 14.51 -30.05
N LEU A 142 2.45 13.58 -29.17
CA LEU A 142 1.48 12.52 -29.46
C LEU A 142 0.14 12.88 -28.82
N GLN A 143 -0.87 13.17 -29.64
CA GLN A 143 -2.24 13.35 -29.17
C GLN A 143 -2.93 11.99 -29.07
N VAL A 144 -3.10 11.51 -27.84
CA VAL A 144 -3.82 10.27 -27.54
C VAL A 144 -4.99 10.54 -26.62
N HIS A 145 -6.06 9.78 -26.80
CA HIS A 145 -7.23 9.89 -25.93
C HIS A 145 -7.04 9.10 -24.63
N ARG A 146 -7.68 9.56 -23.55
CA ARG A 146 -7.68 8.90 -22.24
C ARG A 146 -8.00 7.40 -22.32
N TRP A 147 -8.98 7.02 -23.14
CA TRP A 147 -9.40 5.61 -23.25
C TRP A 147 -8.32 4.72 -23.88
N GLU A 148 -7.52 5.24 -24.81
CA GLU A 148 -6.43 4.51 -25.45
C GLU A 148 -5.32 4.22 -24.46
N VAL A 149 -4.95 5.21 -23.63
CA VAL A 149 -3.96 5.07 -22.57
C VAL A 149 -4.40 4.06 -21.52
N ILE A 150 -5.68 4.09 -21.12
CA ILE A 150 -6.24 3.15 -20.15
C ILE A 150 -6.25 1.72 -20.72
N CYS A 151 -6.69 1.53 -21.97
CA CYS A 151 -6.68 0.24 -22.64
C CYS A 151 -5.25 -0.32 -22.79
N LEU A 152 -4.30 0.53 -23.21
CA LEU A 152 -2.89 0.16 -23.31
C LEU A 152 -2.32 -0.22 -21.94
N GLY A 153 -2.59 0.58 -20.92
CA GLY A 153 -2.19 0.31 -19.54
C GLY A 153 -2.75 -1.02 -19.01
N PHE A 154 -4.02 -1.32 -19.31
CA PHE A 154 -4.64 -2.60 -18.95
C PHE A 154 -3.96 -3.78 -19.66
N CYS A 155 -3.71 -3.68 -20.98
CA CYS A 155 -3.04 -4.72 -21.74
C CYS A 155 -1.63 -5.00 -21.20
N VAL A 156 -0.85 -3.95 -20.91
CA VAL A 156 0.50 -4.09 -20.34
C VAL A 156 0.44 -4.70 -18.94
N ALA A 157 -0.45 -4.22 -18.07
CA ALA A 157 -0.61 -4.75 -16.72
C ALA A 157 -1.03 -6.23 -16.73
N ALA A 158 -1.96 -6.61 -17.61
CA ALA A 158 -2.40 -7.98 -17.80
C ALA A 158 -1.27 -8.90 -18.30
N SER A 159 -0.47 -8.43 -19.27
CA SER A 159 0.73 -9.16 -19.72
C SER A 159 1.74 -9.35 -18.58
N LEU A 160 1.98 -8.32 -17.77
CA LEU A 160 2.89 -8.40 -16.62
C LEU A 160 2.35 -9.33 -15.52
N ALA A 161 1.03 -9.38 -15.30
CA ALA A 161 0.41 -10.27 -14.33
C ALA A 161 0.52 -11.76 -14.73
N CYS A 162 0.65 -12.05 -16.03
CA CYS A 162 0.84 -13.40 -16.53
C CYS A 162 2.30 -13.92 -16.36
N LEU A 163 3.24 -13.06 -15.96
CA LEU A 163 4.63 -13.49 -15.74
C LEU A 163 4.77 -14.34 -14.48
N ARG A 164 5.25 -15.58 -14.66
CA ARG A 164 5.45 -16.55 -13.58
C ARG A 164 6.55 -16.19 -12.58
N ASN A 165 7.53 -15.36 -12.96
CA ASN A 165 8.69 -15.01 -12.14
C ASN A 165 8.90 -13.49 -12.11
N LEU A 166 8.57 -12.86 -10.97
CA LEU A 166 8.71 -11.42 -10.74
C LEU A 166 9.93 -11.10 -9.85
N SER A 167 11.12 -11.51 -10.30
CA SER A 167 12.38 -11.18 -9.60
C SER A 167 12.69 -9.68 -9.62
N GLY A 168 12.12 -8.92 -10.57
CA GLY A 168 12.31 -7.48 -10.74
C GLY A 168 11.61 -6.60 -9.70
N LEU A 169 10.70 -7.15 -8.88
CA LEU A 169 9.92 -6.37 -7.91
C LEU A 169 10.80 -5.72 -6.82
N LYS A 170 11.97 -6.29 -6.55
CA LYS A 170 12.95 -5.69 -5.64
C LYS A 170 13.51 -4.38 -6.20
N PHE A 171 13.70 -4.30 -7.51
CA PHE A 171 14.20 -3.11 -8.18
C PHE A 171 13.13 -2.02 -8.23
N THR A 172 11.88 -2.39 -8.52
CA THR A 172 10.75 -1.44 -8.50
C THR A 172 10.57 -0.83 -7.11
N ALA A 173 10.80 -1.62 -6.05
CA ALA A 173 10.71 -1.11 -4.68
C ALA A 173 11.75 -0.03 -4.36
N VAL A 174 12.99 -0.20 -4.82
CA VAL A 174 14.05 0.82 -4.64
C VAL A 174 13.75 2.06 -5.49
N LEU A 175 13.33 1.87 -6.73
CA LEU A 175 12.99 2.96 -7.64
C LEU A 175 11.83 3.81 -7.12
N SER A 176 10.76 3.17 -6.63
CA SER A 176 9.62 3.87 -6.05
C SER A 176 10.01 4.69 -4.82
N LEU A 177 10.83 4.13 -3.92
CA LEU A 177 11.31 4.88 -2.76
C LEU A 177 12.14 6.11 -3.17
N ALA A 178 12.96 5.99 -4.22
CA ALA A 178 13.71 7.13 -4.75
C ALA A 178 12.76 8.23 -5.29
N ILE A 179 11.70 7.86 -6.03
CA ILE A 179 10.70 8.79 -6.55
C ILE A 179 9.91 9.45 -5.40
N VAL A 180 9.56 8.70 -4.36
CA VAL A 180 8.85 9.25 -3.18
C VAL A 180 9.73 10.24 -2.43
N ILE A 181 11.03 9.96 -2.26
CA ILE A 181 11.98 10.90 -1.66
C ILE A 181 12.09 12.15 -2.54
N TRP A 182 12.22 11.99 -3.86
CA TRP A 182 12.30 13.10 -4.81
C TRP A 182 11.05 13.99 -4.76
N THR A 183 9.86 13.40 -4.79
CA THR A 183 8.58 14.14 -4.68
C THR A 183 8.47 14.84 -3.33
N THR A 184 8.92 14.23 -2.23
CA THR A 184 8.98 14.87 -0.92
C THR A 184 9.89 16.10 -0.93
N VAL A 185 11.06 16.00 -1.57
CA VAL A 185 11.99 17.13 -1.74
C VAL A 185 11.35 18.24 -2.58
N LEU A 186 10.67 17.90 -3.69
CA LEU A 186 9.95 18.90 -4.50
C LEU A 186 8.89 19.65 -3.68
N ILE A 187 8.11 18.92 -2.88
CA ILE A 187 7.10 19.54 -1.99
C ILE A 187 7.79 20.44 -0.96
N ALA A 188 8.89 19.99 -0.33
CA ALA A 188 9.62 20.80 0.64
C ALA A 188 10.23 22.07 0.00
N LEU A 189 10.78 21.97 -1.20
CA LEU A 189 11.29 23.12 -1.96
C LEU A 189 10.18 24.10 -2.30
N TYR A 190 9.00 23.62 -2.72
CA TYR A 190 7.83 24.45 -2.98
C TYR A 190 7.39 25.24 -1.74
N VAL A 191 7.37 24.60 -0.57
CA VAL A 191 7.01 25.25 0.70
C VAL A 191 8.04 26.33 1.12
N ILE A 192 9.33 26.09 0.88
CA ILE A 192 10.40 27.02 1.30
C ILE A 192 10.59 28.16 0.28
N ARG A 193 10.39 27.87 -1.02
CA ARG A 193 10.59 28.81 -2.13
C ARG A 193 9.36 28.78 -3.05
N PRO A 194 8.29 29.53 -2.71
CA PRO A 194 7.15 29.68 -3.60
C PRO A 194 7.57 30.49 -4.84
N SER A 195 8.03 29.79 -5.87
CA SER A 195 8.34 30.35 -7.19
C SER A 195 7.10 30.26 -8.07
N LYS A 196 6.78 31.32 -8.82
CA LYS A 196 5.60 31.38 -9.71
C LYS A 196 5.59 30.27 -10.78
N ASP A 197 6.76 29.77 -11.17
CA ASP A 197 6.92 28.69 -12.18
C ASP A 197 6.45 27.31 -11.68
N PHE A 198 6.38 27.09 -10.36
CA PHE A 198 5.94 25.82 -9.76
C PHE A 198 4.51 25.87 -9.24
N ASN A 199 3.76 26.91 -9.58
CA ASN A 199 2.38 27.04 -9.14
C ASN A 199 1.50 26.12 -10.00
N PRO A 200 0.86 25.08 -9.43
CA PRO A 200 0.01 24.15 -10.20
C PRO A 200 -1.24 24.83 -10.80
N CYS A 201 -1.45 26.10 -10.46
CA CYS A 201 -2.61 26.91 -10.81
C CYS A 201 -2.29 28.09 -11.73
N GLY A 202 -1.14 28.06 -12.41
CA GLY A 202 -0.64 29.17 -13.25
C GLY A 202 -1.54 29.60 -14.43
N HIS A 203 -2.73 29.01 -14.59
CA HIS A 203 -3.71 29.36 -15.63
C HIS A 203 -4.87 30.24 -15.12
N SER A 204 -5.06 30.41 -13.81
CA SER A 204 -6.08 31.31 -13.27
C SER A 204 -5.46 32.67 -12.98
N SER A 205 -5.74 33.65 -13.85
CA SER A 205 -5.78 35.05 -13.46
C SER A 205 -6.75 35.18 -12.28
N ASP A 206 -6.26 35.81 -11.20
CA ASP A 206 -6.92 36.16 -9.94
C ASP A 206 -6.66 35.21 -8.75
N GLU A 207 -6.31 35.86 -7.64
CA GLU A 207 -5.67 35.38 -6.40
C GLU A 207 -6.53 34.47 -5.51
N ASP A 208 -7.56 33.82 -6.03
CA ASP A 208 -8.45 33.01 -5.22
C ASP A 208 -8.06 31.54 -5.30
N LEU A 209 -7.33 31.09 -4.28
CA LEU A 209 -7.40 29.69 -3.92
C LEU A 209 -8.87 29.36 -3.60
N PRO A 210 -9.33 28.17 -4.00
CA PRO A 210 -8.56 27.07 -4.55
C PRO A 210 -8.79 26.81 -6.03
N CYS A 211 -7.71 26.36 -6.64
CA CYS A 211 -7.65 25.87 -8.00
C CYS A 211 -8.63 24.69 -8.12
N ASN A 212 -9.53 24.78 -9.10
CA ASN A 212 -10.66 23.87 -9.30
C ASN A 212 -11.94 24.18 -8.50
N GLY A 213 -12.07 25.38 -7.90
CA GLY A 213 -13.35 25.87 -7.34
C GLY A 213 -13.83 25.11 -6.11
N ALA A 214 -12.93 24.48 -5.35
CA ALA A 214 -13.25 24.09 -3.98
C ALA A 214 -13.49 25.36 -3.12
N ASP A 215 -14.12 25.27 -1.96
CA ASP A 215 -14.15 26.39 -1.01
C ASP A 215 -13.19 26.02 0.12
N PHE A 216 -12.14 26.80 0.32
CA PHE A 216 -11.25 26.64 1.47
C PHE A 216 -11.77 27.53 2.59
N GLU A 217 -12.45 26.95 3.59
CA GLU A 217 -12.78 27.70 4.80
C GLU A 217 -11.53 27.74 5.70
N PRO A 218 -10.90 28.91 5.89
CA PRO A 218 -9.67 28.99 6.67
C PRO A 218 -9.96 28.67 8.14
N ILE A 219 -9.21 27.70 8.70
CA ILE A 219 -9.18 27.40 10.14
C ILE A 219 -8.36 28.49 10.85
N VAL A 220 -8.81 29.73 10.83
CA VAL A 220 -8.40 30.77 11.80
C VAL A 220 -9.61 31.67 12.05
N THR A 221 -10.41 31.32 13.05
CA THR A 221 -11.09 32.32 13.88
C THR A 221 -10.86 31.95 15.34
N ASP A 222 -9.81 32.54 15.91
CA ASP A 222 -9.70 32.97 17.32
C ASP A 222 -10.40 32.15 18.42
N HIS A 223 -10.30 30.81 18.43
CA HIS A 223 -10.65 30.03 19.62
C HIS A 223 -9.77 28.78 19.76
N PRO A 224 -8.97 28.66 20.84
CA PRO A 224 -8.27 27.42 21.14
C PRO A 224 -9.31 26.42 21.66
N LEU A 225 -9.37 25.23 21.06
CA LEU A 225 -10.24 24.10 21.44
C LEU A 225 -11.68 24.14 20.90
N ALA A 226 -11.86 23.91 19.59
CA ALA A 226 -13.12 23.35 19.07
C ALA A 226 -12.94 21.85 18.77
N LEU A 227 -12.82 21.06 19.84
CA LEU A 227 -13.19 19.65 19.80
C LEU A 227 -14.71 19.58 19.58
N GLY A 228 -15.12 18.93 18.49
CA GLY A 228 -16.46 18.40 18.32
C GLY A 228 -17.47 19.36 17.71
N LYS A 229 -17.76 19.16 16.42
CA LYS A 229 -19.14 18.99 15.96
C LYS A 229 -19.19 17.94 14.85
N ALA A 230 -19.62 16.74 15.24
CA ALA A 230 -20.49 15.93 14.41
C ALA A 230 -21.91 16.50 14.49
N GLN A 231 -22.71 16.30 13.43
CA GLN A 231 -24.14 16.58 13.18
C GLN A 231 -24.31 17.51 11.97
N GLU A 232 -25.05 17.18 10.92
CA GLU A 232 -25.97 16.06 10.59
C GLU A 232 -25.79 15.66 9.12
#